data_AF-A0A522Q049-F1
#
_entry.id   AF-A0A522Q049-F1
#
_cell.length_a   1.000
_cell.length_b   1.000
_cell.length_c   1.000
_cell.angle_alpha   90.00
_cell.angle_beta   90.00
_cell.angle_gamma   90.00
#
_symmetry.space_group_name_H-M   'P 1'
#
loop_
_entity.id
_entity.type
_entity.pdbx_description
1 polymer ?
#
loop_
_entity_poly.entity_id
_entity_poly.type
_entity_poly.pdbx_seq_one_letter_code
_entity_poly.pdbx_strand_id
1 'polypeptide(L)'
;MRNQSLDILRGIAILLVIGYHYSRIPLLFNFGWTGVDLFFVLSGFLISGLLFSEYKRSGRIDAARFWIRRGFKIYPSFYVVMAITALSLYAALGHEPPGIAEECLFLQNYGPHIWEHTWSLAVEEHFYLILPPLLIIMTRLSSDRANPFLRLPWIFACAGFVCLGLRLIGQADGMNWVALHSRTHLRIDSLFAGVFLGYIKHFHQETFTSLSRRPLWVMAIPFLVPAMLMRDYSPFMNTWGPTALYIGYSCILLSVVERGPSSGRLARGVAYIGRYSYSIYLWHGVVWPLLFRNHFDLRFLLLGVFVSIPCGIVLSKMIEMPALHFRERLFPSRSLPVAAAYPQLALNLK
;
A
#
# COMPACT_ATOMS: atom_id res chain seq x y z
N MET A 1 10.16 9.05 13.80
CA MET A 1 8.83 9.47 14.28
C MET A 1 7.79 9.04 13.27
N ARG A 2 6.58 8.63 13.70
CA ARG A 2 5.51 8.23 12.77
C ARG A 2 4.90 9.48 12.14
N ASN A 3 4.84 9.55 10.81
CA ASN A 3 4.33 10.72 10.10
C ASN A 3 2.79 10.66 10.04
N GLN A 4 2.12 11.55 10.78
CA GLN A 4 0.66 11.60 10.86
C GLN A 4 0.02 11.84 9.48
N SER A 5 0.63 12.64 8.62
CA SER A 5 0.12 12.96 7.28
C SER A 5 0.04 11.71 6.40
N LEU A 6 1.02 10.79 6.54
CA LEU A 6 0.98 9.49 5.86
C LEU A 6 -0.07 8.56 6.46
N ASP A 7 -0.25 8.57 7.79
CA ASP A 7 -1.34 7.84 8.45
C ASP A 7 -2.71 8.35 7.95
N ILE A 8 -2.89 9.67 7.74
CA ILE A 8 -4.13 10.23 7.19
C ILE A 8 -4.39 9.70 5.78
N LEU A 9 -3.39 9.74 4.88
CA LEU A 9 -3.55 9.23 3.52
C LEU A 9 -3.89 7.74 3.50
N ARG A 10 -3.28 6.93 4.37
CA ARG A 10 -3.64 5.51 4.56
C ARG A 10 -5.07 5.34 5.08
N GLY A 11 -5.51 6.23 5.96
CA GLY A 11 -6.88 6.27 6.49
C GLY A 11 -7.90 6.58 5.38
N ILE A 12 -7.60 7.55 4.52
CA ILE A 12 -8.42 7.86 3.34
C ILE A 12 -8.47 6.66 2.39
N ALA A 13 -7.32 6.06 2.09
CA ALA A 13 -7.22 4.90 1.21
C ALA A 13 -8.09 3.72 1.68
N ILE A 14 -8.03 3.35 2.97
CA ILE A 14 -8.86 2.24 3.48
C ILE A 14 -10.36 2.60 3.51
N LEU A 15 -10.72 3.85 3.79
CA LEU A 15 -12.11 4.29 3.75
C LEU A 15 -12.68 4.25 2.33
N LEU A 16 -11.88 4.59 1.31
CA LEU A 16 -12.26 4.43 -0.09
C LEU A 16 -12.50 2.95 -0.44
N VAL A 17 -11.59 2.05 -0.04
CA VAL A 17 -11.73 0.61 -0.27
C VAL A 17 -12.98 0.04 0.40
N ILE A 18 -13.24 0.40 1.66
CA ILE A 18 -14.48 -0.01 2.35
C ILE A 18 -15.70 0.58 1.62
N GLY A 19 -15.63 1.85 1.22
CA GLY A 19 -16.69 2.50 0.44
C GLY A 19 -17.03 1.74 -0.84
N TYR A 20 -16.05 1.20 -1.55
CA TYR A 20 -16.26 0.41 -2.76
C TYR A 20 -17.03 -0.89 -2.49
N HIS A 21 -16.62 -1.66 -1.47
CA HIS A 21 -17.20 -2.98 -1.20
C HIS A 21 -18.55 -2.92 -0.47
N TYR A 22 -18.78 -1.89 0.35
CA TYR A 22 -19.96 -1.78 1.20
C TYR A 22 -21.01 -0.76 0.73
N SER A 23 -20.76 -0.03 -0.36
CA SER A 23 -21.68 1.02 -0.83
C SER A 23 -22.10 0.85 -2.30
N ARG A 24 -23.35 1.23 -2.59
CA ARG A 24 -23.82 1.52 -3.95
C ARG A 24 -23.97 3.02 -4.21
N ILE A 25 -23.50 3.87 -3.28
CA ILE A 25 -23.42 5.32 -3.51
C ILE A 25 -22.54 5.52 -4.75
N PRO A 26 -23.03 6.16 -5.83
CA PRO A 26 -22.35 6.17 -7.12
C PRO A 26 -20.88 6.62 -7.03
N LEU A 27 -20.62 7.65 -6.22
CA LEU A 27 -19.26 8.14 -6.03
C LEU A 27 -18.33 7.10 -5.37
N LEU A 28 -18.74 6.49 -4.27
CA LEU A 28 -17.92 5.50 -3.55
C LEU A 28 -17.78 4.20 -4.34
N PHE A 29 -18.82 3.81 -5.07
CA PHE A 29 -18.81 2.61 -5.90
C PHE A 29 -17.92 2.79 -7.15
N ASN A 30 -17.92 3.96 -7.78
CA ASN A 30 -17.08 4.20 -8.95
C ASN A 30 -15.63 4.56 -8.60
N PHE A 31 -15.40 5.25 -7.48
CA PHE A 31 -14.07 5.77 -7.14
C PHE A 31 -13.37 5.00 -6.02
N GLY A 32 -14.09 4.28 -5.16
CA GLY A 32 -13.52 3.71 -3.93
C GLY A 32 -12.40 2.68 -4.15
N TRP A 33 -12.43 1.93 -5.24
CA TRP A 33 -11.40 0.93 -5.58
C TRP A 33 -10.02 1.57 -5.79
N THR A 34 -9.96 2.83 -6.20
CA THR A 34 -8.71 3.60 -6.41
C THR A 34 -7.93 3.82 -5.11
N GLY A 35 -8.54 3.58 -3.94
CA GLY A 35 -7.83 3.57 -2.66
C GLY A 35 -6.64 2.60 -2.64
N VAL A 36 -6.69 1.50 -3.41
CA VAL A 36 -5.55 0.57 -3.56
C VAL A 36 -4.38 1.22 -4.32
N ASP A 37 -4.65 2.03 -5.35
CA ASP A 37 -3.60 2.77 -6.07
C ASP A 37 -2.91 3.81 -5.18
N LEU A 38 -3.67 4.46 -4.28
CA LEU A 38 -3.09 5.31 -3.24
C LEU A 38 -2.19 4.49 -2.29
N PHE A 39 -2.61 3.28 -1.90
CA PHE A 39 -1.75 2.39 -1.12
C PHE A 39 -0.46 2.04 -1.85
N PHE A 40 -0.49 1.71 -3.15
CA PHE A 40 0.71 1.40 -3.92
C PHE A 40 1.72 2.55 -3.94
N VAL A 41 1.28 3.78 -4.21
CA VAL A 41 2.16 4.97 -4.18
C VAL A 41 2.74 5.18 -2.77
N LEU A 42 1.92 5.08 -1.72
CA LEU A 42 2.37 5.21 -0.33
C LEU A 42 3.37 4.11 0.04
N SER A 43 3.12 2.89 -0.40
CA SER A 43 3.93 1.69 -0.15
C SER A 43 5.32 1.85 -0.75
N GLY A 44 5.41 2.20 -2.04
CA GLY A 44 6.67 2.47 -2.72
C GLY A 44 7.45 3.60 -2.05
N PHE A 45 6.77 4.69 -1.68
CA PHE A 45 7.39 5.84 -1.01
C PHE A 45 7.97 5.49 0.37
N LEU A 46 7.19 4.77 1.19
CA LEU A 46 7.59 4.39 2.54
C LEU A 46 8.73 3.37 2.53
N ILE A 47 8.58 2.30 1.74
CA ILE A 47 9.52 1.19 1.68
C ILE A 47 10.87 1.66 1.12
N SER A 48 10.87 2.40 0.02
CA SER A 48 12.10 2.95 -0.56
C SER A 48 12.76 3.95 0.39
N GLY A 49 11.98 4.79 1.08
CA GLY A 49 12.51 5.73 2.07
C GLY A 49 13.25 5.05 3.22
N LEU A 50 12.79 3.88 3.67
CA LEU A 50 13.51 3.08 4.67
C LEU A 50 14.87 2.60 4.15
N LEU A 51 14.91 2.10 2.91
CA LEU A 51 16.13 1.59 2.26
C LEU A 51 17.12 2.72 1.95
N PHE A 52 16.63 3.86 1.44
CA PHE A 52 17.44 5.05 1.17
C PHE A 52 18.00 5.66 2.47
N SER A 53 17.20 5.71 3.53
CA SER A 53 17.67 6.14 4.86
C SER A 53 18.74 5.21 5.43
N GLU A 54 18.59 3.89 5.25
CA GLU A 54 19.60 2.91 5.67
C GLU A 54 20.91 3.08 4.88
N TYR A 55 20.82 3.24 3.56
CA TYR A 55 21.97 3.49 2.71
C TYR A 55 22.68 4.80 3.10
N LYS A 56 21.95 5.91 3.27
CA LYS A 56 22.55 7.18 3.69
C LYS A 56 23.27 7.11 5.03
N ARG A 57 22.79 6.26 5.96
CA ARG A 57 23.41 6.08 7.28
C ARG A 57 24.64 5.17 7.26
N SER A 58 24.60 4.08 6.47
CA SER A 58 25.57 2.98 6.58
C SER A 58 26.33 2.65 5.30
N GLY A 59 26.01 3.30 4.19
CA GLY A 59 26.55 3.01 2.86
C GLY A 59 26.15 1.64 2.29
N ARG A 60 25.26 0.90 2.97
CA ARG A 60 24.85 -0.47 2.61
C ARG A 60 23.34 -0.64 2.80
N ILE A 61 22.76 -1.61 2.10
CA ILE A 61 21.36 -2.01 2.24
C ILE A 61 21.34 -3.46 2.74
N ASP A 62 20.58 -3.72 3.80
CA ASP A 62 20.45 -5.03 4.44
C ASP A 62 19.12 -5.68 4.02
N ALA A 63 19.12 -6.38 2.88
CA ALA A 63 17.91 -6.96 2.29
C ALA A 63 17.25 -8.02 3.20
N ALA A 64 18.06 -8.89 3.82
CA ALA A 64 17.55 -9.93 4.72
C ALA A 64 16.80 -9.30 5.91
N ARG A 65 17.40 -8.30 6.54
CA ARG A 65 16.76 -7.57 7.64
C ARG A 65 15.51 -6.82 7.19
N PHE A 66 15.53 -6.25 5.99
CA PHE A 66 14.35 -5.63 5.40
C PHE A 66 13.20 -6.63 5.26
N TRP A 67 13.44 -7.78 4.63
CA TRP A 67 12.42 -8.83 4.43
C TRP A 67 11.89 -9.37 5.74
N ILE A 68 12.77 -9.68 6.71
CA ILE A 68 12.32 -10.16 8.02
C ILE A 68 11.40 -9.14 8.70
N ARG A 69 11.81 -7.86 8.74
CA ARG A 69 11.01 -6.82 9.39
C ARG A 69 9.68 -6.56 8.69
N ARG A 70 9.63 -6.76 7.37
CA ARG A 70 8.41 -6.64 6.56
C ARG A 70 7.51 -7.86 6.73
N GLY A 71 8.07 -9.07 6.75
CA GLY A 71 7.37 -10.32 7.04
C GLY A 71 6.64 -10.25 8.38
N PHE A 72 7.29 -9.81 9.46
CA PHE A 72 6.65 -9.58 10.77
C PHE A 72 5.49 -8.57 10.74
N LYS A 73 5.41 -7.71 9.73
CA LYS A 73 4.30 -6.75 9.56
C LYS A 73 3.13 -7.34 8.78
N ILE A 74 3.39 -8.24 7.82
CA ILE A 74 2.37 -8.76 6.89
C ILE A 74 1.93 -10.17 7.31
N TYR A 75 2.88 -11.10 7.37
CA TYR A 75 2.60 -12.52 7.45
C TYR A 75 1.76 -12.97 8.65
N PRO A 76 1.93 -12.43 9.88
CA PRO A 76 1.14 -12.89 11.03
C PRO A 76 -0.37 -12.76 10.82
N SER A 77 -0.86 -11.56 10.47
CA SER A 77 -2.29 -11.36 10.24
C SER A 77 -2.76 -12.08 8.98
N PHE A 78 -1.95 -12.06 7.91
CA PHE A 78 -2.26 -12.73 6.65
C PHE A 78 -2.50 -14.23 6.84
N TYR A 79 -1.54 -14.95 7.45
CA TYR A 79 -1.65 -16.39 7.64
C TYR A 79 -2.73 -16.78 8.65
N VAL A 80 -3.09 -15.92 9.61
CA VAL A 80 -4.28 -16.17 10.45
C VAL A 80 -5.56 -16.16 9.60
N VAL A 81 -5.70 -15.20 8.67
CA VAL A 81 -6.85 -15.16 7.76
C VAL A 81 -6.84 -16.37 6.82
N MET A 82 -5.68 -16.74 6.27
CA MET A 82 -5.57 -17.94 5.42
C MET A 82 -5.91 -19.21 6.19
N ALA A 83 -5.44 -19.37 7.44
CA ALA A 83 -5.78 -20.52 8.27
C ALA A 83 -7.28 -20.62 8.54
N ILE A 84 -7.93 -19.51 8.92
CA ILE A 84 -9.39 -19.48 9.13
C ILE A 84 -10.13 -19.80 7.83
N THR A 85 -9.67 -19.28 6.71
CA THR A 85 -10.26 -19.51 5.38
C THR A 85 -10.13 -20.99 5.00
N ALA A 86 -8.94 -21.57 5.11
CA ALA A 86 -8.66 -22.97 4.81
C ALA A 86 -9.54 -23.89 5.65
N LEU A 87 -9.59 -23.67 6.98
CA LEU A 87 -10.40 -24.48 7.89
C LEU A 87 -11.90 -24.37 7.58
N SER A 88 -12.40 -23.16 7.33
CA SER A 88 -13.83 -22.92 7.08
C SER A 88 -14.27 -23.54 5.75
N LEU A 89 -13.49 -23.36 4.69
CA LEU A 89 -13.81 -23.92 3.38
C LEU A 89 -13.63 -25.43 3.34
N TYR A 90 -12.58 -25.97 3.99
CA TYR A 90 -12.42 -27.42 4.11
C TYR A 90 -13.60 -28.05 4.85
N ALA A 91 -14.07 -27.44 5.95
CA ALA A 91 -15.23 -27.92 6.68
C ALA A 91 -16.52 -27.88 5.83
N ALA A 92 -16.65 -26.92 4.92
CA ALA A 92 -17.82 -26.79 4.05
C ALA A 92 -17.77 -27.70 2.81
N LEU A 93 -16.59 -27.89 2.22
CA LEU A 93 -16.41 -28.61 0.95
C LEU A 93 -16.02 -30.09 1.14
N GLY A 94 -15.44 -30.45 2.29
CA GLY A 94 -14.92 -31.80 2.57
C GLY A 94 -13.59 -32.12 1.87
N HIS A 95 -12.97 -31.16 1.19
CA HIS A 95 -11.66 -31.28 0.55
C HIS A 95 -10.88 -29.96 0.61
N GLU A 96 -9.60 -29.99 0.22
CA GLU A 96 -8.77 -28.79 0.17
C GLU A 96 -9.39 -27.74 -0.78
N PRO A 97 -9.57 -26.48 -0.33
CA PRO A 97 -10.12 -25.43 -1.17
C PRO A 97 -9.12 -25.05 -2.28
N PRO A 98 -9.56 -24.99 -3.55
CA PRO A 98 -8.68 -24.55 -4.64
C PRO A 98 -8.24 -23.10 -4.42
N GLY A 99 -6.98 -22.77 -4.72
CA GLY A 99 -6.43 -21.42 -4.59
C GLY A 99 -5.72 -21.13 -3.26
N ILE A 100 -5.81 -22.01 -2.24
CA ILE A 100 -5.22 -21.72 -0.93
C ILE A 100 -3.69 -21.70 -0.96
N ALA A 101 -3.08 -22.56 -1.77
CA ALA A 101 -1.64 -22.61 -1.97
C ALA A 101 -1.16 -21.33 -2.68
N GLU A 102 -1.88 -20.91 -3.72
CA GLU A 102 -1.60 -19.69 -4.47
C GLU A 102 -1.71 -18.45 -3.58
N GLU A 103 -2.73 -18.35 -2.73
CA GLU A 103 -2.83 -17.25 -1.76
C GLU A 103 -1.65 -17.27 -0.77
N CYS A 104 -1.34 -18.43 -0.17
CA CYS A 104 -0.23 -18.57 0.77
C CYS A 104 1.13 -18.20 0.17
N LEU A 105 1.31 -18.45 -1.13
CA LEU A 105 2.54 -18.16 -1.86
C LEU A 105 2.53 -16.81 -2.59
N PHE A 106 1.45 -16.01 -2.45
CA PHE A 106 1.25 -14.75 -3.15
C PHE A 106 1.20 -14.86 -4.69
N LEU A 107 0.78 -16.02 -5.21
CA LEU A 107 0.68 -16.34 -6.64
C LEU A 107 -0.74 -16.22 -7.22
N GLN A 108 -1.72 -15.84 -6.41
CA GLN A 108 -3.14 -15.74 -6.79
C GLN A 108 -3.43 -14.75 -7.93
N ASN A 109 -2.47 -13.86 -8.24
CA ASN A 109 -2.55 -12.95 -9.40
C ASN A 109 -2.35 -13.64 -10.75
N TYR A 110 -1.84 -14.88 -10.74
CA TYR A 110 -1.50 -15.66 -11.92
C TYR A 110 -2.18 -17.03 -11.95
N GLY A 111 -2.94 -17.36 -10.91
CA GLY A 111 -3.61 -18.63 -10.75
C GLY A 111 -4.99 -18.47 -10.11
N PRO A 112 -5.55 -19.57 -9.56
CA PRO A 112 -6.76 -19.51 -8.75
C PRO A 112 -6.57 -18.56 -7.56
N HIS A 113 -7.65 -17.87 -7.18
CA HIS A 113 -7.69 -16.96 -6.04
C HIS A 113 -8.95 -17.24 -5.22
N ILE A 114 -8.89 -16.96 -3.91
CA ILE A 114 -10.03 -17.13 -3.01
C ILE A 114 -10.63 -15.76 -2.70
N TRP A 115 -9.77 -14.78 -2.41
CA TRP A 115 -10.19 -13.47 -1.93
C TRP A 115 -9.98 -12.40 -3.00
N GLU A 116 -11.04 -11.66 -3.33
CA GLU A 116 -10.98 -10.60 -4.35
C GLU A 116 -10.06 -9.43 -3.98
N HIS A 117 -9.73 -9.22 -2.71
CA HIS A 117 -8.90 -8.09 -2.28
C HIS A 117 -7.42 -8.44 -2.08
N THR A 118 -7.05 -9.72 -2.01
CA THR A 118 -5.65 -10.11 -1.70
C THR A 118 -4.70 -9.94 -2.88
N TRP A 119 -5.20 -9.75 -4.10
CA TRP A 119 -4.34 -9.52 -5.28
C TRP A 119 -3.34 -8.38 -5.09
N SER A 120 -3.78 -7.31 -4.42
CA SER A 120 -2.95 -6.13 -4.19
C SER A 120 -1.79 -6.44 -3.25
N LEU A 121 -2.01 -7.33 -2.28
CA LEU A 121 -1.00 -7.79 -1.35
C LEU A 121 0.06 -8.65 -2.06
N ALA A 122 -0.34 -9.47 -3.03
CA ALA A 122 0.59 -10.18 -3.89
C ALA A 122 1.44 -9.24 -4.77
N VAL A 123 0.84 -8.18 -5.34
CA VAL A 123 1.61 -7.15 -6.05
C VAL A 123 2.65 -6.51 -5.13
N GLU A 124 2.26 -6.15 -3.91
CA GLU A 124 3.18 -5.58 -2.91
C GLU A 124 4.31 -6.56 -2.54
N GLU A 125 3.99 -7.83 -2.30
CA GLU A 125 4.97 -8.84 -1.89
C GLU A 125 6.01 -9.10 -2.99
N HIS A 126 5.57 -9.31 -4.23
CA HIS A 126 6.47 -9.41 -5.38
C HIS A 126 7.39 -8.20 -5.49
N PHE A 127 6.84 -7.01 -5.28
CA PHE A 127 7.61 -5.77 -5.31
C PHE A 127 8.65 -5.69 -4.16
N TYR A 128 8.32 -6.16 -2.96
CA TYR A 128 9.26 -6.18 -1.82
C TYR A 128 10.40 -7.18 -2.00
N LEU A 129 10.19 -8.24 -2.76
CA LEU A 129 11.26 -9.16 -3.16
C LEU A 129 12.18 -8.52 -4.20
N ILE A 130 11.64 -7.72 -5.13
CA ILE A 130 12.39 -7.10 -6.24
C ILE A 130 13.20 -5.88 -5.80
N LEU A 131 12.60 -4.99 -4.99
CA LEU A 131 13.17 -3.65 -4.74
C LEU A 131 14.54 -3.68 -4.01
N PRO A 132 14.76 -4.41 -2.90
CA PRO A 132 16.04 -4.38 -2.21
C PRO A 132 17.20 -4.90 -3.08
N PRO A 133 17.10 -6.06 -3.77
CA PRO A 133 18.12 -6.49 -4.73
C PRO A 133 18.39 -5.46 -5.83
N LEU A 134 17.34 -4.85 -6.40
CA LEU A 134 17.48 -3.80 -7.41
C LEU A 134 18.33 -2.63 -6.88
N LEU A 135 18.01 -2.10 -5.70
CA LEU A 135 18.77 -1.00 -5.10
C LEU A 135 20.20 -1.42 -4.73
N ILE A 136 20.41 -2.64 -4.26
CA ILE A 136 21.75 -3.18 -3.99
C ILE A 136 22.57 -3.24 -5.28
N ILE A 137 22.01 -3.75 -6.38
CA ILE A 137 22.68 -3.80 -7.69
C ILE A 137 23.07 -2.38 -8.13
N MET A 138 22.16 -1.41 -8.03
CA MET A 138 22.46 0.00 -8.34
C MET A 138 23.64 0.53 -7.51
N THR A 139 23.67 0.25 -6.21
CA THR A 139 24.78 0.67 -5.33
C THR A 139 26.11 0.01 -5.66
N ARG A 140 26.10 -1.22 -6.18
CA ARG A 140 27.32 -1.93 -6.60
C ARG A 140 27.83 -1.42 -7.94
N LEU A 141 26.93 -1.09 -8.87
CA LEU A 141 27.27 -0.65 -10.22
C LEU A 141 27.60 0.86 -10.31
N SER A 142 27.20 1.66 -9.33
CA SER A 142 27.50 3.10 -9.32
C SER A 142 28.92 3.39 -8.84
N SER A 143 29.62 4.24 -9.59
CA SER A 143 30.87 4.88 -9.17
C SER A 143 30.62 6.03 -8.19
N ASP A 144 29.47 6.71 -8.31
CA ASP A 144 29.05 7.76 -7.38
C ASP A 144 28.46 7.13 -6.11
N ARG A 145 29.17 7.28 -4.99
CA ARG A 145 28.74 6.82 -3.67
C ARG A 145 27.78 7.78 -2.97
N ALA A 146 27.82 9.07 -3.32
CA ALA A 146 26.91 10.07 -2.78
C ALA A 146 25.49 9.87 -3.32
N ASN A 147 25.37 9.58 -4.61
CA ASN A 147 24.09 9.24 -5.23
C ASN A 147 24.20 8.03 -6.19
N PRO A 148 24.14 6.79 -5.68
CA PRO A 148 24.19 5.61 -6.54
C PRO A 148 22.90 5.35 -7.34
N PHE A 149 21.85 6.15 -7.11
CA PHE A 149 20.52 5.89 -7.64
C PHE A 149 20.16 6.78 -8.84
N LEU A 150 21.16 7.39 -9.51
CA LEU A 150 20.97 8.27 -10.67
C LEU A 150 20.16 7.63 -11.82
N ARG A 151 20.19 6.29 -11.95
CA ARG A 151 19.42 5.55 -12.98
C ARG A 151 17.96 5.30 -12.60
N LEU A 152 17.56 5.57 -11.36
CA LEU A 152 16.21 5.28 -10.87
C LEU A 152 15.08 5.98 -11.64
N PRO A 153 15.21 7.26 -12.06
CA PRO A 153 14.19 7.91 -12.89
C PRO A 153 13.95 7.16 -14.22
N TRP A 154 15.01 6.63 -14.83
CA TRP A 154 14.92 5.83 -16.05
C TRP A 154 14.28 4.47 -15.81
N ILE A 155 14.57 3.82 -14.67
CA ILE A 155 13.90 2.57 -14.28
C ILE A 155 12.40 2.81 -14.08
N PHE A 156 12.02 3.90 -13.41
CA PHE A 156 10.62 4.27 -13.25
C PHE A 156 9.94 4.55 -14.59
N ALA A 157 10.57 5.34 -15.47
CA ALA A 157 10.04 5.60 -16.80
C ALA A 157 9.86 4.31 -17.62
N CYS A 158 10.88 3.44 -17.62
CA CYS A 158 10.82 2.14 -18.28
C CYS A 158 9.68 1.26 -17.73
N ALA A 159 9.57 1.14 -16.40
CA ALA A 159 8.49 0.39 -15.76
C ALA A 159 7.11 0.94 -16.16
N GLY A 160 6.94 2.27 -16.16
CA GLY A 160 5.70 2.93 -16.59
C GLY A 160 5.34 2.64 -18.05
N PHE A 161 6.30 2.79 -18.98
CA PHE A 161 6.07 2.50 -20.39
C PHE A 161 5.77 1.02 -20.66
N VAL A 162 6.52 0.11 -20.03
CA VAL A 162 6.30 -1.33 -20.18
C VAL A 162 4.94 -1.73 -19.62
N CYS A 163 4.57 -1.27 -18.41
CA CYS A 163 3.27 -1.58 -17.82
C CYS A 163 2.12 -1.06 -18.70
N LEU A 164 2.22 0.19 -19.16
CA LEU A 164 1.20 0.76 -20.05
C LEU A 164 1.11 0.00 -21.38
N GLY A 165 2.24 -0.33 -22.00
CA GLY A 165 2.28 -1.12 -23.23
C GLY A 165 1.63 -2.49 -23.05
N LEU A 166 1.95 -3.21 -21.97
CA LEU A 166 1.36 -4.50 -21.66
C LEU A 166 -0.15 -4.40 -21.36
N ARG A 167 -0.61 -3.32 -20.70
CA ARG A 167 -2.05 -3.07 -20.49
C ARG A 167 -2.76 -2.82 -21.82
N LEU A 168 -2.16 -2.03 -22.73
CA LEU A 168 -2.72 -1.76 -24.06
C LEU A 168 -2.83 -3.04 -24.91
N ILE A 169 -1.77 -3.86 -24.92
CA ILE A 169 -1.75 -5.15 -25.62
C ILE A 169 -2.80 -6.08 -25.00
N GLY A 170 -2.82 -6.23 -23.68
CA GLY A 170 -3.79 -7.08 -22.99
C GLY A 170 -5.24 -6.66 -23.24
N GLN A 171 -5.52 -5.35 -23.26
CA GLN A 171 -6.84 -4.83 -23.60
C GLN A 171 -7.23 -5.13 -25.05
N ALA A 172 -6.28 -5.04 -26.00
CA ALA A 172 -6.50 -5.36 -27.40
C ALA A 172 -6.74 -6.87 -27.62
N ASP A 173 -6.05 -7.71 -26.85
CA ASP A 173 -6.18 -9.17 -26.89
C ASP A 173 -7.43 -9.69 -26.14
N GLY A 174 -8.26 -8.80 -25.60
CA GLY A 174 -9.49 -9.17 -24.91
C GLY A 174 -9.27 -9.77 -23.50
N MET A 175 -8.13 -9.49 -22.87
CA MET A 175 -7.89 -9.88 -21.48
C MET A 175 -8.98 -9.34 -20.57
N ASN A 176 -9.50 -10.19 -19.68
CA ASN A 176 -10.56 -9.78 -18.77
C ASN A 176 -10.09 -8.71 -17.76
N TRP A 177 -11.06 -7.98 -17.20
CA TRP A 177 -10.82 -6.89 -16.25
C TRP A 177 -9.97 -7.31 -15.05
N VAL A 178 -10.27 -8.48 -14.47
CA VAL A 178 -9.57 -9.01 -13.28
C VAL A 178 -8.08 -9.18 -13.58
N ALA A 179 -7.72 -9.80 -14.71
CA ALA A 179 -6.33 -10.03 -15.08
C ALA A 179 -5.60 -8.71 -15.37
N LEU A 180 -6.24 -7.75 -16.05
CA LEU A 180 -5.67 -6.43 -16.30
C LEU A 180 -5.42 -5.63 -15.00
N HIS A 181 -6.22 -5.88 -13.97
CA HIS A 181 -6.14 -5.18 -12.70
C HIS A 181 -5.25 -5.85 -11.66
N SER A 182 -5.18 -7.18 -11.64
CA SER A 182 -4.53 -7.93 -10.54
C SER A 182 -3.06 -8.28 -10.81
N ARG A 183 -2.66 -8.46 -12.08
CA ARG A 183 -1.33 -8.96 -12.42
C ARG A 183 -0.23 -7.96 -12.06
N THR A 184 0.80 -8.43 -11.38
CA THR A 184 1.90 -7.59 -10.88
C THR A 184 2.62 -6.82 -11.99
N HIS A 185 2.91 -7.46 -13.12
CA HIS A 185 3.59 -6.81 -14.24
C HIS A 185 2.76 -5.73 -14.94
N LEU A 186 1.47 -5.60 -14.59
CA LEU A 186 0.57 -4.54 -15.07
C LEU A 186 0.34 -3.44 -14.04
N ARG A 187 0.85 -3.57 -12.81
CA ARG A 187 0.57 -2.65 -11.68
C ARG A 187 1.81 -2.17 -10.93
N ILE A 188 2.98 -2.77 -11.17
CA ILE A 188 4.21 -2.48 -10.43
C ILE A 188 4.70 -1.03 -10.63
N ASP A 189 4.32 -0.39 -11.74
CA ASP A 189 4.57 1.02 -12.05
C ASP A 189 4.03 1.97 -10.96
N SER A 190 2.85 1.69 -10.40
CA SER A 190 2.27 2.48 -9.30
C SER A 190 3.15 2.48 -8.04
N LEU A 191 3.82 1.37 -7.73
CA LEU A 191 4.78 1.30 -6.62
C LEU A 191 6.08 2.03 -6.96
N PHE A 192 6.58 1.89 -8.19
CA PHE A 192 7.76 2.63 -8.64
C PHE A 192 7.54 4.15 -8.65
N ALA A 193 6.32 4.64 -8.88
CA ALA A 193 6.00 6.05 -8.70
C ALA A 193 6.29 6.52 -7.26
N GLY A 194 5.87 5.73 -6.27
CA GLY A 194 6.22 5.95 -4.87
C GLY A 194 7.74 5.93 -4.62
N VAL A 195 8.45 4.97 -5.20
CA VAL A 195 9.93 4.87 -5.10
C VAL A 195 10.62 6.11 -5.66
N PHE A 196 10.15 6.60 -6.80
CA PHE A 196 10.67 7.80 -7.44
C PHE A 196 10.50 9.02 -6.53
N LEU A 197 9.32 9.20 -5.92
CA LEU A 197 9.11 10.25 -4.92
C LEU A 197 10.02 10.08 -3.69
N GLY A 198 10.20 8.84 -3.23
CA GLY A 198 11.10 8.51 -2.13
C GLY A 198 12.55 8.90 -2.45
N TYR A 199 12.98 8.69 -3.70
CA TYR A 199 14.31 9.07 -4.17
C TYR A 199 14.49 10.57 -4.24
N ILE A 200 13.54 11.31 -4.81
CA ILE A 200 13.59 12.78 -4.83
C ILE A 200 13.68 13.29 -3.39
N LYS A 201 12.85 12.77 -2.47
CA LYS A 201 12.89 13.18 -1.06
C LYS A 201 14.26 13.00 -0.41
N HIS A 202 14.93 11.87 -0.65
CA HIS A 202 16.17 11.56 0.04
C HIS A 202 17.40 12.13 -0.66
N PHE A 203 17.46 12.17 -1.99
CA PHE A 203 18.65 12.56 -2.75
C PHE A 203 18.54 13.95 -3.39
N HIS A 204 17.32 14.50 -3.52
CA HIS A 204 17.04 15.82 -4.11
C HIS A 204 16.06 16.61 -3.22
N GLN A 205 16.41 16.71 -1.93
CA GLN A 205 15.49 17.24 -0.88
C GLN A 205 15.00 18.66 -1.18
N GLU A 206 15.84 19.52 -1.76
CA GLU A 206 15.45 20.88 -2.16
C GLU A 206 14.35 20.86 -3.23
N THR A 207 14.52 20.02 -4.26
CA THR A 207 13.51 19.81 -5.30
C THR A 207 12.21 19.27 -4.70
N PHE A 208 12.30 18.28 -3.80
CA PHE A 208 11.13 17.74 -3.12
C PHE A 208 10.35 18.81 -2.35
N THR A 209 11.08 19.62 -1.57
CA THR A 209 10.51 20.69 -0.74
C THR A 209 9.93 21.82 -1.59
N SER A 210 10.55 22.15 -2.72
CA SER A 210 10.05 23.11 -3.68
C SER A 210 8.74 22.63 -4.33
N LEU A 211 8.68 21.37 -4.75
CA LEU A 211 7.46 20.76 -5.30
C LEU A 211 6.33 20.71 -4.27
N SER A 212 6.61 20.33 -3.02
CA SER A 212 5.58 20.17 -1.99
C SER A 212 4.91 21.48 -1.58
N ARG A 213 5.54 22.64 -1.88
CA ARG A 213 4.97 23.98 -1.66
C ARG A 213 4.00 24.40 -2.77
N ARG A 214 4.03 23.77 -3.94
CA ARG A 214 3.12 24.05 -5.05
C ARG A 214 1.72 23.46 -4.77
N PRO A 215 0.64 24.02 -5.33
CA PRO A 215 -0.71 23.49 -5.16
C PRO A 215 -0.93 22.23 -6.03
N LEU A 216 -0.09 21.21 -5.87
CA LEU A 216 -0.12 19.98 -6.68
C LEU A 216 -1.44 19.20 -6.51
N TRP A 217 -2.18 19.43 -5.42
CA TRP A 217 -3.52 18.88 -5.25
C TRP A 217 -4.48 19.30 -6.37
N VAL A 218 -4.31 20.50 -6.95
CA VAL A 218 -5.08 20.94 -8.14
C VAL A 218 -4.66 20.13 -9.35
N MET A 219 -3.36 19.88 -9.51
CA MET A 219 -2.83 19.06 -10.60
C MET A 219 -3.27 17.59 -10.50
N ALA A 220 -3.65 17.10 -9.32
CA ALA A 220 -4.17 15.75 -9.16
C ALA A 220 -5.58 15.56 -9.78
N ILE A 221 -6.38 16.62 -9.85
CA ILE A 221 -7.78 16.58 -10.31
C ILE A 221 -7.94 15.93 -11.69
N PRO A 222 -7.27 16.39 -12.77
CA PRO A 222 -7.45 15.80 -14.11
C PRO A 222 -7.06 14.32 -14.17
N PHE A 223 -6.21 13.85 -13.26
CA PHE A 223 -5.79 12.45 -13.22
C PHE A 223 -6.71 11.55 -12.38
N LEU A 224 -7.42 12.11 -11.39
CA LEU A 224 -8.31 11.33 -10.51
C LEU A 224 -9.78 11.38 -10.96
N VAL A 225 -10.21 12.47 -11.59
CA VAL A 225 -11.60 12.65 -12.06
C VAL A 225 -12.06 11.57 -13.04
N PRO A 226 -11.24 11.08 -13.99
CA PRO A 226 -11.68 9.99 -14.88
C PRO A 226 -12.19 8.76 -14.11
N ALA A 227 -11.56 8.41 -12.99
CA ALA A 227 -12.00 7.29 -12.16
C ALA A 227 -13.30 7.56 -11.38
N MET A 228 -13.72 8.81 -11.26
CA MET A 228 -15.02 9.17 -10.66
C MET A 228 -16.16 9.07 -11.69
N LEU A 229 -15.84 9.33 -12.96
CA LEU A 229 -16.82 9.44 -14.05
C LEU A 229 -16.98 8.13 -14.83
N MET A 230 -15.91 7.35 -14.96
CA MET A 230 -15.85 6.13 -15.75
C MET A 230 -15.98 4.91 -14.86
N ARG A 231 -16.52 3.81 -15.41
CA ARG A 231 -16.49 2.51 -14.74
C ARG A 231 -15.05 1.99 -14.68
N ASP A 232 -14.75 1.24 -13.63
CA ASP A 232 -13.49 0.55 -13.39
C ASP A 232 -13.10 -0.40 -14.51
N TYR A 233 -14.07 -1.01 -15.20
CA TYR A 233 -13.83 -1.89 -16.35
C TYR A 233 -13.81 -1.20 -17.72
N SER A 234 -13.87 0.13 -17.78
CA SER A 234 -13.82 0.85 -19.06
C SER A 234 -12.43 0.70 -19.73
N PRO A 235 -12.33 0.73 -21.07
CA PRO A 235 -11.05 0.58 -21.77
C PRO A 235 -9.98 1.59 -21.32
N PHE A 236 -10.40 2.81 -20.99
CA PHE A 236 -9.51 3.82 -20.43
C PHE A 236 -9.01 3.40 -19.04
N MET A 237 -9.90 2.99 -18.13
CA MET A 237 -9.51 2.56 -16.79
C MET A 237 -8.72 1.26 -16.76
N ASN A 238 -8.84 0.40 -17.77
CA ASN A 238 -8.01 -0.80 -17.92
C ASN A 238 -6.58 -0.49 -18.41
N THR A 239 -6.34 0.68 -19.01
CA THR A 239 -5.08 0.99 -19.71
C THR A 239 -4.37 2.20 -19.11
N TRP A 240 -4.87 3.40 -19.39
CA TRP A 240 -4.33 4.68 -18.92
C TRP A 240 -4.75 5.00 -17.49
N GLY A 241 -5.83 4.39 -17.01
CA GLY A 241 -6.38 4.57 -15.66
C GLY A 241 -5.34 4.46 -14.56
N PRO A 242 -4.64 3.32 -14.40
CA PRO A 242 -3.65 3.15 -13.34
C PRO A 242 -2.50 4.16 -13.46
N THR A 243 -2.09 4.50 -14.68
CA THR A 243 -1.09 5.56 -14.94
C THR A 243 -1.56 6.91 -14.43
N ALA A 244 -2.78 7.31 -14.78
CA ALA A 244 -3.37 8.55 -14.28
C ALA A 244 -3.47 8.51 -12.75
N LEU A 245 -3.99 7.43 -12.17
CA LEU A 245 -4.17 7.28 -10.72
C LEU A 245 -2.87 7.44 -9.95
N TYR A 246 -1.77 6.77 -10.33
CA TYR A 246 -0.52 6.94 -9.59
C TYR A 246 0.07 8.34 -9.75
N ILE A 247 -0.14 9.03 -10.87
CA ILE A 247 0.28 10.43 -11.06
C ILE A 247 -0.54 11.34 -10.13
N GLY A 248 -1.86 11.18 -10.14
CA GLY A 248 -2.77 11.93 -9.28
C GLY A 248 -2.46 11.74 -7.80
N TYR A 249 -2.28 10.49 -7.35
CA TYR A 249 -1.91 10.21 -5.96
C TYR A 249 -0.50 10.63 -5.60
N SER A 250 0.44 10.65 -6.55
CA SER A 250 1.77 11.23 -6.35
C SER A 250 1.69 12.73 -6.04
N CYS A 251 0.85 13.47 -6.78
CA CYS A 251 0.56 14.88 -6.53
C CYS A 251 -0.10 15.12 -5.16
N ILE A 252 -1.05 14.26 -4.76
CA ILE A 252 -1.67 14.31 -3.42
C ILE A 252 -0.64 14.04 -2.32
N LEU A 253 0.20 13.01 -2.47
CA LEU A 253 1.25 12.67 -1.52
C LEU A 253 2.21 13.85 -1.32
N LEU A 254 2.73 14.41 -2.41
CA LEU A 254 3.63 15.57 -2.37
C LEU A 254 2.99 16.78 -1.67
N SER A 255 1.69 17.01 -1.88
CA SER A 255 0.98 18.14 -1.29
C SER A 255 0.82 18.05 0.23
N VAL A 256 0.90 16.85 0.81
CA VAL A 256 0.49 16.57 2.20
C VAL A 256 1.65 16.07 3.07
N VAL A 257 2.65 15.41 2.50
CA VAL A 257 3.69 14.70 3.28
C VAL A 257 4.63 15.60 4.09
N GLU A 258 4.93 16.81 3.61
CA GLU A 258 5.74 17.82 4.31
C GLU A 258 4.87 18.78 5.16
N ARG A 259 3.55 18.60 5.16
CA ARG A 259 2.68 19.35 6.07
C ARG A 259 2.88 18.80 7.49
N GLY A 260 3.02 19.71 8.44
CA GLY A 260 3.09 19.38 9.86
C GLY A 260 1.83 18.63 10.36
N PRO A 261 1.88 18.06 11.56
CA PRO A 261 0.77 17.31 12.14
C PRO A 261 -0.50 18.17 12.19
N SER A 262 -1.62 17.62 11.73
CA SER A 262 -2.91 18.30 11.81
C SER A 262 -3.51 18.13 13.21
N SER A 263 -3.88 19.25 13.84
CA SER A 263 -4.50 19.30 15.18
C SER A 263 -6.01 18.98 15.17
N GLY A 264 -6.64 18.94 13.99
CA GLY A 264 -8.08 18.69 13.85
C GLY A 264 -8.50 17.33 14.40
N ARG A 265 -9.66 17.27 15.07
CA ARG A 265 -10.22 16.01 15.60
C ARG A 265 -10.46 14.98 14.48
N LEU A 266 -11.01 15.42 13.35
CA LEU A 266 -11.24 14.58 12.18
C LEU A 266 -9.93 14.01 11.64
N ALA A 267 -8.92 14.86 11.43
CA ALA A 267 -7.61 14.43 10.95
C ALA A 267 -6.95 13.41 11.89
N ARG A 268 -7.05 13.61 13.21
CA ARG A 268 -6.57 12.62 14.20
C ARG A 268 -7.34 11.30 14.13
N GLY A 269 -8.67 11.34 13.95
CA GLY A 269 -9.50 10.14 13.77
C GLY A 269 -9.12 9.35 12.51
N VAL A 270 -8.98 10.03 11.38
CA VAL A 270 -8.58 9.40 10.11
C VAL A 270 -7.17 8.82 10.19
N ALA A 271 -6.21 9.54 10.82
CA ALA A 271 -4.87 8.99 11.05
C ALA A 271 -4.89 7.78 11.99
N TYR A 272 -5.79 7.76 12.97
CA TYR A 272 -5.95 6.61 13.87
C TYR A 272 -6.43 5.37 13.09
N ILE A 273 -7.42 5.52 12.20
CA ILE A 273 -7.86 4.45 11.29
C ILE A 273 -6.69 4.01 10.40
N GLY A 274 -5.99 4.97 9.78
CA GLY A 274 -4.89 4.70 8.88
C GLY A 274 -3.70 3.96 9.48
N ARG A 275 -3.47 4.10 10.79
CA ARG A 275 -2.47 3.32 11.54
C ARG A 275 -2.72 1.82 11.45
N TYR A 276 -3.99 1.42 11.49
CA TYR A 276 -4.43 0.03 11.45
C TYR A 276 -4.92 -0.38 10.05
N SER A 277 -4.66 0.45 9.03
CA SER A 277 -5.23 0.26 7.68
C SER A 277 -4.94 -1.11 7.09
N TYR A 278 -3.78 -1.71 7.40
CA TYR A 278 -3.41 -3.03 6.90
C TYR A 278 -4.33 -4.12 7.46
N SER A 279 -4.49 -4.20 8.78
CA SER A 279 -5.39 -5.19 9.38
C SER A 279 -6.85 -4.92 9.01
N ILE A 280 -7.28 -3.65 8.94
CA ILE A 280 -8.63 -3.33 8.44
C ILE A 280 -8.79 -3.79 6.99
N TYR A 281 -7.80 -3.54 6.12
CA TYR A 281 -7.80 -4.01 4.73
C TYR A 281 -7.82 -5.53 4.62
N LEU A 282 -7.16 -6.26 5.49
CA LEU A 282 -7.19 -7.71 5.39
C LEU A 282 -8.55 -8.27 5.85
N TRP A 283 -9.03 -7.82 7.01
CA TRP A 283 -10.19 -8.39 7.66
C TRP A 283 -11.53 -7.89 7.12
N HIS A 284 -11.60 -6.73 6.46
CA HIS A 284 -12.85 -6.29 5.85
C HIS A 284 -13.36 -7.29 4.79
N GLY A 285 -12.46 -7.91 4.02
CA GLY A 285 -12.86 -8.92 3.04
C GLY A 285 -13.41 -10.20 3.67
N VAL A 286 -13.04 -10.52 4.91
CA VAL A 286 -13.64 -11.64 5.68
C VAL A 286 -15.00 -11.22 6.28
N VAL A 287 -15.10 -9.99 6.77
CA VAL A 287 -16.34 -9.45 7.34
C VAL A 287 -17.42 -9.26 6.27
N TRP A 288 -17.03 -8.82 5.06
CA TRP A 288 -17.93 -8.57 3.95
C TRP A 288 -18.89 -9.73 3.65
N PRO A 289 -18.43 -10.97 3.34
CA PRO A 289 -19.32 -12.09 3.03
C PRO A 289 -20.13 -12.55 4.25
N LEU A 290 -19.61 -12.41 5.48
CA LEU A 290 -20.34 -12.78 6.70
C LEU A 290 -21.54 -11.86 6.96
N LEU A 291 -21.41 -10.58 6.60
CA LEU A 291 -22.52 -9.63 6.65
C LEU A 291 -23.42 -9.73 5.39
N PHE A 292 -22.97 -10.43 4.34
CA PHE A 292 -23.61 -10.44 3.04
C PHE A 292 -24.78 -11.43 2.97
N ARG A 293 -26.01 -10.87 2.91
CA ARG A 293 -27.23 -11.55 2.44
C ARG A 293 -27.99 -10.65 1.43
N ASN A 294 -27.31 -10.18 0.38
CA ASN A 294 -27.89 -9.39 -0.74
C ASN A 294 -28.43 -7.97 -0.41
N HIS A 295 -28.01 -7.33 0.69
CA HIS A 295 -28.43 -5.96 1.02
C HIS A 295 -27.31 -4.94 0.74
N PHE A 296 -27.64 -3.86 0.03
CA PHE A 296 -26.70 -2.80 -0.37
C PHE A 296 -27.20 -1.38 -0.04
N ASP A 297 -27.89 -1.23 1.08
CA ASP A 297 -28.44 0.06 1.52
C ASP A 297 -27.45 0.85 2.42
N LEU A 298 -27.86 2.06 2.83
CA LEU A 298 -27.05 2.88 3.75
C LEU A 298 -26.77 2.18 5.08
N ARG A 299 -27.71 1.35 5.56
CA ARG A 299 -27.55 0.59 6.81
C ARG A 299 -26.43 -0.44 6.68
N PHE A 300 -26.32 -1.10 5.52
CA PHE A 300 -25.24 -2.02 5.22
C PHE A 300 -23.88 -1.32 5.15
N LEU A 301 -23.79 -0.16 4.50
CA LEU A 301 -22.56 0.64 4.50
C LEU A 301 -22.12 0.97 5.94
N LEU A 302 -23.06 1.46 6.75
CA LEU A 302 -22.79 1.81 8.14
C LEU A 302 -22.36 0.55 8.92
N LEU A 303 -23.07 -0.57 8.81
CA LEU A 303 -22.72 -1.82 9.49
C LEU A 303 -21.33 -2.32 9.05
N GLY A 304 -21.04 -2.33 7.76
CA GLY A 304 -19.72 -2.70 7.23
C GLY A 304 -18.60 -1.84 7.80
N VAL A 305 -18.78 -0.52 7.84
CA VAL A 305 -17.83 0.42 8.45
C VAL A 305 -17.69 0.15 9.96
N PHE A 306 -18.81 0.03 10.68
CA PHE A 306 -18.85 -0.14 12.14
C PHE A 306 -18.43 -1.53 12.62
N VAL A 307 -18.41 -2.53 11.75
CA VAL A 307 -17.89 -3.87 12.07
C VAL A 307 -16.44 -4.01 11.61
N SER A 308 -16.14 -3.72 10.34
CA SER A 308 -14.81 -3.96 9.77
C SER A 308 -13.72 -3.11 10.39
N ILE A 309 -13.99 -1.83 10.70
CA ILE A 309 -12.97 -0.96 11.32
C ILE A 309 -12.64 -1.43 12.75
N PRO A 310 -13.61 -1.59 13.69
CA PRO A 310 -13.30 -2.11 15.01
C PRO A 310 -12.70 -3.51 14.99
N CYS A 311 -13.24 -4.42 14.16
CA CYS A 311 -12.72 -5.78 13.98
C CYS A 311 -11.24 -5.77 13.57
N GLY A 312 -10.91 -5.01 12.52
CA GLY A 312 -9.52 -4.85 12.07
C GLY A 312 -8.60 -4.22 13.12
N ILE A 313 -9.09 -3.25 13.91
CA ILE A 313 -8.30 -2.65 15.01
C ILE A 313 -8.05 -3.66 16.13
N VAL A 314 -9.07 -4.41 16.54
CA VAL A 314 -8.96 -5.44 17.59
C VAL A 314 -7.98 -6.52 17.16
N LEU A 315 -8.13 -7.05 15.95
CA LEU A 315 -7.26 -8.09 15.42
C LEU A 315 -5.83 -7.59 15.19
N SER A 316 -5.64 -6.33 14.80
CA SER A 316 -4.31 -5.72 14.77
C SER A 316 -3.67 -5.71 16.16
N LYS A 317 -4.43 -5.35 17.20
CA LYS A 317 -3.92 -5.38 18.58
C LYS A 317 -3.63 -6.78 19.09
N MET A 318 -4.38 -7.78 18.64
CA MET A 318 -4.23 -9.18 19.08
C MET A 318 -3.12 -9.94 18.34
N ILE A 319 -2.90 -9.65 17.06
CA ILE A 319 -2.01 -10.44 16.20
C ILE A 319 -0.81 -9.60 15.76
N GLU A 320 -1.09 -8.49 15.08
CA GLU A 320 -0.09 -7.68 14.41
C GLU A 320 0.85 -6.98 15.42
N MET A 321 0.29 -6.32 16.43
CA MET A 321 1.06 -5.56 17.42
C MET A 321 2.00 -6.46 18.23
N PRO A 322 1.60 -7.62 18.77
CA PRO A 322 2.52 -8.56 19.42
C PRO A 322 3.67 -8.99 18.50
N ALA A 323 3.38 -9.31 17.23
CA ALA A 323 4.41 -9.67 16.27
C ALA A 323 5.39 -8.51 16.01
N LEU A 324 4.89 -7.27 15.94
CA LEU A 324 5.73 -6.08 15.80
C LEU A 324 6.59 -5.80 17.04
N HIS A 325 6.07 -6.03 18.26
CA HIS A 325 6.88 -5.92 19.48
C HIS A 325 7.97 -6.99 19.53
N PHE A 326 7.64 -8.23 19.15
CA PHE A 326 8.61 -9.31 19.05
C PHE A 326 9.70 -9.01 18.01
N ARG A 327 9.30 -8.48 16.84
CA ARG A 327 10.24 -7.97 15.83
C ARG A 327 11.18 -6.90 16.38
N GLU A 328 10.71 -5.92 17.15
CA GLU A 328 11.60 -4.89 17.72
C GLU A 328 12.58 -5.48 18.74
N ARG A 329 12.26 -6.58 19.42
CA ARG A 329 13.20 -7.26 20.32
C ARG A 329 14.30 -8.00 19.55
N LEU A 330 13.94 -8.73 18.50
CA LEU A 330 14.89 -9.52 17.71
C LEU A 330 15.67 -8.69 16.68
N PHE A 331 15.02 -7.68 16.09
CA PHE A 331 15.55 -6.84 15.04
C PHE A 331 15.24 -5.36 15.34
N PRO A 332 15.85 -4.75 16.38
CA PRO A 332 15.51 -3.40 16.86
C PRO A 332 15.76 -2.31 15.83
N SER A 333 14.88 -1.31 15.70
CA SER A 333 15.11 -0.21 14.74
C SER A 333 16.49 0.42 14.88
N ARG A 334 17.22 0.54 13.75
CA ARG A 334 18.51 1.24 13.69
C ARG A 334 18.32 2.77 13.68
N SER A 335 17.09 3.27 13.71
CA SER A 335 16.82 4.69 13.99
C SER A 335 17.15 4.96 15.45
N LEU A 336 17.97 5.98 15.75
CA LEU A 336 18.39 6.36 17.11
C LEU A 336 17.23 6.25 18.13
N PRO A 337 17.49 5.72 19.34
CA PRO A 337 16.55 5.85 20.44
C PRO A 337 16.29 7.34 20.68
N VAL A 338 15.02 7.71 20.86
CA VAL A 338 14.57 9.09 21.17
C VAL A 338 15.33 9.69 22.38
N ALA A 339 15.81 8.83 23.28
CA ALA A 339 16.57 9.23 24.47
C ALA A 339 17.93 9.91 24.18
N ALA A 340 18.54 9.71 23.01
CA ALA A 340 19.80 10.36 22.67
C ALA A 340 19.62 11.78 22.09
N ALA A 341 18.41 12.16 21.68
CA ALA A 341 18.13 13.47 21.08
C ALA A 341 17.57 14.50 22.09
N TYR A 342 16.97 14.04 23.20
CA TYR A 342 16.44 14.90 24.26
C TYR A 342 16.56 14.23 25.64
N PRO A 343 17.68 14.43 26.36
CA PRO A 343 17.87 13.89 27.71
C PRO A 343 16.80 14.34 28.72
N GLN A 344 16.13 15.46 28.44
CA GLN A 344 15.19 16.11 29.36
C GLN A 344 13.82 15.43 29.45
N LEU A 345 13.46 14.55 28.50
CA LEU A 345 12.17 13.83 28.51
C LEU A 345 12.21 12.48 29.24
N ALA A 346 13.41 11.98 29.60
CA ALA A 346 13.58 10.73 30.35
C ALA A 346 13.33 10.89 31.87
N LEU A 347 13.19 12.11 32.36
CA LEU A 347 13.00 12.40 33.78
C LEU A 347 11.53 12.46 34.24
N ASN A 348 10.56 12.43 33.32
CA ASN A 348 9.12 12.53 33.64
C ASN A 348 8.34 11.21 33.49
N LEU A 349 9.04 10.06 33.47
CA LEU A 349 8.43 8.72 33.45
C LEU A 349 8.98 7.82 34.56
N LYS A 350 9.18 8.40 35.75
CA LYS A 350 9.21 7.63 37.01
C LYS A 350 7.89 7.83 37.75
#